data_AF-A0A6A3MBV2-F1
#
_entry.id   AF-A0A6A3MBV2-F1
#
_cell.length_a   1.000
_cell.length_b   1.000
_cell.length_c   1.000
_cell.angle_alpha   90.00
_cell.angle_beta   90.00
_cell.angle_gamma   90.00
#
_symmetry.space_group_name_H-M   'P 1'
#
loop_
_entity.id
_entity.type
_entity.pdbx_description
1 polymer ?
#
loop_
_entity_poly.entity_id
_entity_poly.type
_entity_poly.pdbx_seq_one_letter_code
_entity_poly.pdbx_strand_id
1 'polypeptide(L)'
;MSKSNVRAQSEQLFNLQVQGDKYARLLVEQKHRLRQLDDHWKKVHEELKELRLKRGESDQRGGGANAVRARMADEQRELMKLENRLSAWRTRESKMVAYNGELRSRVDELRANRVLSQTVFEKNQRRLREIQKQMQESFRQSTQIVAERDRVLSQANSLSGQNMDEQEAFDQVYQSLASIIKREKESAETYRKQILEQDPLDLSDDFVRGNMKLEDEQQLKKTLQKLDTTMLEDRQNIASINEKLQEFETTFAALQQEMGVDDYHELVEVYSRKEEENFALFRYVQSTNNEVEQLEDEKLALEREIHKLKSDMLDGSANARKRMVDALVETRHKILKENAEIERLRAAAAREFQPLARVVDRLYNALGCNDVMPPVVAASSSSGGGDSKRTRKQSEDQLAMVARINSMNDLLAAHGITEGNILQFLAIIEQRSNELIEQFSRRLQYKNPAEAQRASLGANLRPSDPTRSVNAVRALLPEYSGGPATTSGYSSPLATSPVQSAAAFAGAGVDFSLDKQLSGTSVMNASIAEDEPESPRSDEEDCDRPLTRIELQKRAAKSFASLQASPKLQPIRTKPVLSKKKKH
;
A
#
# COMPACT_ATOMS: atom_id res chain seq x y z
N MET A 1 8.47 152.11 29.50
CA MET A 1 7.47 151.06 29.23
C MET A 1 7.53 150.47 27.82
N SER A 2 7.48 151.24 26.73
CA SER A 2 7.41 150.64 25.36
C SER A 2 8.61 149.76 24.96
N LYS A 3 9.84 150.19 25.25
CA LYS A 3 11.07 149.49 24.83
C LYS A 3 11.28 148.10 25.44
N SER A 4 10.73 147.81 26.63
CA SER A 4 10.79 146.45 27.22
C SER A 4 9.78 145.51 26.56
N ASN A 5 8.59 146.01 26.22
CA ASN A 5 7.54 145.22 25.57
C ASN A 5 7.97 144.72 24.17
N VAL A 6 8.64 145.57 23.38
CA VAL A 6 9.17 145.18 22.07
C VAL A 6 10.26 144.10 22.19
N ARG A 7 11.10 144.15 23.23
CA ARG A 7 12.09 143.08 23.49
C ARG A 7 11.42 141.77 23.89
N ALA A 8 10.46 141.80 24.81
CA ALA A 8 9.71 140.61 25.23
C ALA A 8 8.95 139.97 24.05
N GLN A 9 8.34 140.79 23.17
CA GLN A 9 7.72 140.30 21.94
C GLN A 9 8.73 139.70 20.96
N SER A 10 9.91 140.29 20.82
CA SER A 10 11.00 139.74 19.99
C SER A 10 11.54 138.41 20.54
N GLU A 11 11.66 138.27 21.85
CA GLU A 11 12.05 137.02 22.51
C GLU A 11 10.97 135.95 22.38
N GLN A 12 9.68 136.30 22.46
CA GLN A 12 8.57 135.39 22.16
C GLN A 12 8.58 134.94 20.69
N LEU A 13 8.80 135.86 19.74
CA LEU A 13 8.94 135.55 18.32
C LEU A 13 10.13 134.60 18.06
N PHE A 14 11.28 134.86 18.68
CA PHE A 14 12.46 134.00 18.60
C PHE A 14 12.18 132.61 19.20
N ASN A 15 11.53 132.53 20.37
CA ASN A 15 11.15 131.26 20.99
C ASN A 15 10.16 130.46 20.12
N LEU A 16 9.19 131.14 19.48
CA LEU A 16 8.26 130.51 18.54
C LEU A 16 8.98 130.04 17.26
N GLN A 17 9.96 130.80 16.77
CA GLN A 17 10.80 130.39 15.63
C GLN A 17 11.65 129.16 15.97
N VAL A 18 12.32 129.14 17.12
CA VAL A 18 13.10 127.99 17.62
C VAL A 18 12.21 126.76 17.85
N GLN A 19 10.98 126.94 18.33
CA GLN A 19 9.98 125.87 18.42
C GLN A 19 9.54 125.39 17.03
N GLY A 20 9.31 126.30 16.08
CA GLY A 20 9.04 126.00 14.68
C GLY A 20 10.14 125.15 14.05
N ASP A 21 11.40 125.55 14.19
CA ASP A 21 12.58 124.83 13.71
C ASP A 21 12.78 123.47 14.41
N LYS A 22 12.33 123.33 15.66
CA LYS A 22 12.32 122.05 16.38
C LYS A 22 11.24 121.12 15.81
N TYR A 23 10.01 121.60 15.64
CA TYR A 23 8.92 120.81 15.07
C TYR A 23 9.16 120.48 13.59
N ALA A 24 9.76 121.38 12.81
CA ALA A 24 10.16 121.12 11.43
C ALA A 24 11.18 119.99 11.34
N ARG A 25 12.21 119.97 12.21
CA ARG A 25 13.17 118.87 12.31
C ARG A 25 12.51 117.54 12.68
N LEU A 26 11.66 117.52 13.71
CA LEU A 26 10.92 116.32 14.11
C LEU A 26 9.97 115.82 12.99
N LEU A 27 9.34 116.73 12.24
CA LEU A 27 8.48 116.38 11.10
C LEU A 27 9.30 115.76 9.96
N VAL A 28 10.51 116.26 9.69
CA VAL A 28 11.43 115.68 8.70
C VAL A 28 11.90 114.29 9.14
N GLU A 29 12.25 114.11 10.42
CA GLU A 29 12.63 112.81 10.99
C GLU A 29 11.49 111.78 10.87
N GLN A 30 10.26 112.14 11.25
CA GLN A 30 9.11 111.25 11.12
C GLN A 30 8.74 110.96 9.65
N LYS A 31 8.87 111.94 8.75
CA LYS A 31 8.73 111.70 7.30
C LYS A 31 9.81 110.77 6.74
N HIS A 32 11.02 110.83 7.27
CA HIS A 32 12.09 109.89 6.90
C HIS A 32 11.78 108.48 7.42
N ARG A 33 11.35 108.35 8.68
CA ARG A 33 10.94 107.08 9.28
C ARG A 33 9.75 106.42 8.57
N LEU A 34 8.76 107.20 8.13
CA LEU A 34 7.64 106.70 7.32
C LEU A 34 8.13 106.12 5.99
N ARG A 35 9.01 106.84 5.27
CA ARG A 35 9.60 106.32 4.01
C ARG A 35 10.39 105.03 4.21
N GLN A 36 11.18 104.94 5.28
CA GLN A 36 11.89 103.70 5.63
C GLN A 36 10.91 102.53 5.87
N LEU A 37 9.81 102.77 6.58
CA LEU A 37 8.78 101.76 6.82
C LEU A 37 8.04 101.36 5.54
N ASP A 38 7.69 102.31 4.66
CA ASP A 38 7.08 102.04 3.36
C ASP A 38 8.01 101.20 2.46
N ASP A 39 9.31 101.52 2.44
CA ASP A 39 10.29 100.78 1.63
C ASP A 39 10.57 99.38 2.22
N HIS A 40 10.54 99.22 3.54
CA HIS A 40 10.56 97.90 4.18
C HIS A 40 9.29 97.09 3.87
N TRP A 41 8.12 97.72 3.94
CA TRP A 41 6.85 97.07 3.61
C TRP A 41 6.82 96.60 2.16
N LYS A 42 7.26 97.44 1.20
CA LYS A 42 7.40 97.06 -0.21
C LYS A 42 8.33 95.88 -0.39
N LYS A 43 9.54 95.89 0.20
CA LYS A 43 10.50 94.77 0.12
C LYS A 43 9.89 93.45 0.60
N VAL A 44 9.29 93.45 1.81
CA VAL A 44 8.63 92.25 2.37
C VAL A 44 7.45 91.81 1.50
N HIS A 45 6.72 92.75 0.88
CA HIS A 45 5.62 92.43 -0.03
C HIS A 45 6.11 91.84 -1.36
N GLU A 46 7.21 92.36 -1.92
CA GLU A 46 7.88 91.84 -3.11
C GLU A 46 8.44 90.43 -2.84
N GLU A 47 9.14 90.23 -1.72
CA GLU A 47 9.64 88.91 -1.27
C GLU A 47 8.49 87.92 -1.05
N LEU A 48 7.38 88.32 -0.42
CA LEU A 48 6.22 87.47 -0.23
C LEU A 48 5.53 87.12 -1.57
N LYS A 49 5.51 88.06 -2.52
CA LYS A 49 4.99 87.87 -3.88
C LYS A 49 5.89 86.92 -4.67
N GLU A 50 7.21 87.07 -4.60
CA GLU A 50 8.18 86.12 -5.15
C GLU A 50 8.05 84.73 -4.55
N LEU A 51 7.94 84.62 -3.22
CA LEU A 51 7.76 83.33 -2.54
C LEU A 51 6.41 82.68 -2.88
N ARG A 52 5.39 83.47 -3.22
CA ARG A 52 4.12 82.97 -3.78
C ARG A 52 4.25 82.60 -5.26
N LEU A 53 5.06 83.31 -6.05
CA LEU A 53 5.31 82.98 -7.46
C LEU A 53 6.16 81.70 -7.58
N LYS A 54 7.29 81.61 -6.87
CA LYS A 54 8.17 80.43 -6.81
C LYS A 54 7.43 79.19 -6.29
N ARG A 55 6.52 79.39 -5.32
CA ARG A 55 5.57 78.35 -4.88
C ARG A 55 4.56 78.02 -5.97
N GLY A 56 3.99 79.03 -6.64
CA GLY A 56 3.04 78.88 -7.75
C GLY A 56 3.61 78.24 -9.01
N GLU A 57 4.89 78.43 -9.33
CA GLU A 57 5.60 77.82 -10.45
C GLU A 57 5.98 76.36 -10.14
N SER A 58 6.29 76.06 -8.88
CA SER A 58 6.42 74.68 -8.39
C SER A 58 5.04 73.97 -8.32
N ASP A 59 4.01 74.69 -7.84
CA ASP A 59 2.61 74.23 -7.73
C ASP A 59 1.91 74.18 -9.11
N GLN A 60 2.46 74.76 -10.18
CA GLN A 60 1.90 74.65 -11.54
C GLN A 60 1.95 73.21 -12.08
N ARG A 61 2.72 72.32 -11.45
CA ARG A 61 2.62 70.85 -11.66
C ARG A 61 1.84 70.11 -10.57
N GLY A 62 1.41 70.79 -9.51
CA GLY A 62 0.55 70.22 -8.47
C GLY A 62 0.07 71.29 -7.49
N GLY A 63 -1.17 71.76 -7.66
CA GLY A 63 -1.77 72.87 -6.89
C GLY A 63 -1.77 72.73 -5.37
N GLY A 64 -0.65 73.09 -4.74
CA GLY A 64 -0.48 73.25 -3.29
C GLY A 64 -0.61 71.96 -2.48
N ALA A 65 -0.65 72.14 -1.16
CA ALA A 65 -0.80 71.06 -0.18
C ALA A 65 -2.08 70.20 -0.34
N ASN A 66 -3.05 70.66 -1.15
CA ASN A 66 -4.23 69.87 -1.49
C ASN A 66 -3.99 68.97 -2.71
N ALA A 67 -3.26 69.42 -3.74
CA ALA A 67 -2.91 68.57 -4.87
C ALA A 67 -1.89 67.47 -4.51
N VAL A 68 -0.95 67.75 -3.59
CA VAL A 68 -0.07 66.68 -3.06
C VAL A 68 -0.90 65.62 -2.34
N ARG A 69 -1.84 66.02 -1.48
CA ARG A 69 -2.76 65.08 -0.81
C ARG A 69 -3.67 64.34 -1.79
N ALA A 70 -4.13 64.99 -2.85
CA ALA A 70 -4.92 64.35 -3.91
C ALA A 70 -4.09 63.31 -4.67
N ARG A 71 -2.87 63.66 -5.13
CA ARG A 71 -1.94 62.73 -5.80
C ARG A 71 -1.63 61.50 -4.94
N MET A 72 -1.29 61.69 -3.66
CA MET A 72 -1.04 60.57 -2.74
C MET A 72 -2.31 59.70 -2.56
N ALA A 73 -3.52 60.29 -2.61
CA ALA A 73 -4.78 59.54 -2.54
C ALA A 73 -5.18 58.88 -3.88
N ASP A 74 -4.72 59.38 -5.03
CA ASP A 74 -4.80 58.71 -6.34
C ASP A 74 -3.84 57.52 -6.37
N GLU A 75 -2.58 57.73 -6.00
CA GLU A 75 -1.54 56.69 -5.91
C GLU A 75 -1.94 55.57 -4.94
N GLN A 76 -2.48 55.90 -3.75
CA GLN A 76 -2.99 54.91 -2.81
C GLN A 76 -4.18 54.10 -3.38
N ARG A 77 -5.03 54.71 -4.22
CA ARG A 77 -6.12 54.00 -4.91
C ARG A 77 -5.59 53.08 -6.02
N GLU A 78 -4.57 53.48 -6.76
CA GLU A 78 -3.92 52.60 -7.75
C GLU A 78 -3.16 51.44 -7.08
N LEU A 79 -2.45 51.69 -5.97
CA LEU A 79 -1.86 50.63 -5.15
C LEU A 79 -2.93 49.63 -4.69
N MET A 80 -4.05 50.10 -4.12
CA MET A 80 -5.13 49.22 -3.69
C MET A 80 -5.76 48.42 -4.84
N LYS A 81 -5.87 48.99 -6.06
CA LYS A 81 -6.30 48.25 -7.26
C LYS A 81 -5.30 47.16 -7.64
N LEU A 82 -4.00 47.46 -7.60
CA LEU A 82 -2.94 46.51 -7.93
C LEU A 82 -2.85 45.38 -6.88
N GLU A 83 -2.98 45.69 -5.59
CA GLU A 83 -3.06 44.72 -4.50
C GLU A 83 -4.29 43.80 -4.64
N ASN A 84 -5.47 44.37 -4.93
CA ASN A 84 -6.68 43.59 -5.20
C ASN A 84 -6.56 42.71 -6.45
N ARG A 85 -5.87 43.18 -7.49
CA ARG A 85 -5.57 42.38 -8.68
C ARG A 85 -4.59 41.26 -8.35
N LEU A 86 -3.56 41.53 -7.55
CA LEU A 86 -2.57 40.53 -7.10
C LEU A 86 -3.21 39.46 -6.20
N SER A 87 -4.09 39.84 -5.28
CA SER A 87 -4.80 38.90 -4.40
C SER A 87 -5.77 38.02 -5.20
N ALA A 88 -6.45 38.58 -6.20
CA ALA A 88 -7.26 37.81 -7.15
C ALA A 88 -6.42 36.82 -7.98
N TRP A 89 -5.25 37.23 -8.48
CA TRP A 89 -4.31 36.34 -9.18
C TRP A 89 -3.78 35.23 -8.29
N ARG A 90 -3.32 35.53 -7.07
CA ARG A 90 -2.89 34.52 -6.08
C ARG A 90 -4.00 33.52 -5.74
N THR A 91 -5.23 34.02 -5.56
CA THR A 91 -6.40 33.14 -5.31
C THR A 91 -6.67 32.23 -6.51
N ARG A 92 -6.49 32.73 -7.74
CA ARG A 92 -6.62 31.93 -8.97
C ARG A 92 -5.49 30.90 -9.07
N GLU A 93 -4.25 31.28 -8.78
CA GLU A 93 -3.08 30.41 -8.75
C GLU A 93 -3.29 29.25 -7.77
N SER A 94 -3.64 29.53 -6.51
CA SER A 94 -3.93 28.48 -5.51
C SER A 94 -5.05 27.53 -5.95
N LYS A 95 -6.10 28.03 -6.62
CA LYS A 95 -7.17 27.18 -7.19
C LYS A 95 -6.64 26.29 -8.32
N MET A 96 -5.79 26.82 -9.22
CA MET A 96 -5.19 26.03 -10.29
C MET A 96 -4.21 24.98 -9.75
N VAL A 97 -3.46 25.28 -8.68
CA VAL A 97 -2.58 24.33 -8.00
C VAL A 97 -3.38 23.22 -7.32
N ALA A 98 -4.46 23.55 -6.61
CA ALA A 98 -5.36 22.56 -6.02
C ALA A 98 -5.97 21.63 -7.09
N TYR A 99 -6.52 22.20 -8.16
CA TYR A 99 -7.06 21.44 -9.28
C TYR A 99 -6.00 20.58 -10.00
N ASN A 100 -4.75 21.05 -10.12
CA ASN A 100 -3.66 20.24 -10.64
C ASN A 100 -3.29 19.08 -9.69
N GLY A 101 -3.41 19.27 -8.38
CA GLY A 101 -3.32 18.22 -7.37
C GLY A 101 -4.41 17.16 -7.54
N GLU A 102 -5.67 17.57 -7.67
CA GLU A 102 -6.81 16.68 -7.94
C GLU A 102 -6.60 15.86 -9.23
N LEU A 103 -6.16 16.51 -10.32
CA LEU A 103 -5.85 15.83 -11.58
C LEU A 103 -4.69 14.83 -11.44
N ARG A 104 -3.65 15.13 -10.65
CA ARG A 104 -2.57 14.18 -10.37
C ARG A 104 -3.07 12.96 -9.61
N SER A 105 -3.79 13.15 -8.51
CA SER A 105 -4.44 12.06 -7.77
C SER A 105 -5.31 11.21 -8.68
N ARG A 106 -6.11 11.84 -9.55
CA ARG A 106 -6.96 11.12 -10.51
C ARG A 106 -6.17 10.35 -11.57
N VAL A 107 -5.04 10.87 -12.05
CA VAL A 107 -4.14 10.15 -12.96
C VAL A 107 -3.52 8.93 -12.26
N ASP A 108 -3.13 9.06 -10.99
CA ASP A 108 -2.54 7.96 -10.23
C ASP A 108 -3.58 6.89 -9.84
N GLU A 109 -4.82 7.28 -9.52
CA GLU A 109 -5.96 6.34 -9.43
C GLU A 109 -6.16 5.55 -10.74
N LEU A 110 -6.15 6.23 -11.90
CA LEU A 110 -6.33 5.57 -13.19
C LEU A 110 -5.17 4.65 -13.55
N ARG A 111 -3.93 5.01 -13.17
CA ARG A 111 -2.74 4.15 -13.29
C ARG A 111 -2.85 2.91 -12.41
N ALA A 112 -3.22 3.07 -11.13
CA ALA A 112 -3.42 1.96 -10.21
C ALA A 112 -4.51 0.99 -10.73
N ASN A 113 -5.65 1.52 -11.18
CA ASN A 113 -6.72 0.73 -11.81
C ASN A 113 -6.27 0.00 -13.08
N ARG A 114 -5.45 0.63 -13.93
CA ARG A 114 -4.86 -0.04 -15.10
C ARG A 114 -3.94 -1.20 -14.70
N VAL A 115 -3.08 -1.02 -13.70
CA VAL A 115 -2.17 -2.08 -13.21
C VAL A 115 -2.95 -3.23 -12.57
N LEU A 116 -4.00 -2.94 -11.79
CA LEU A 116 -4.92 -3.94 -11.24
C LEU A 116 -5.57 -4.75 -12.37
N SER A 117 -6.14 -4.05 -13.36
CA SER A 117 -6.85 -4.68 -14.49
C SER A 117 -5.91 -5.55 -15.34
N GLN A 118 -4.68 -5.08 -15.60
CA GLN A 118 -3.64 -5.84 -16.28
C GLN A 118 -3.25 -7.11 -15.49
N THR A 119 -3.07 -6.98 -14.17
CA THR A 119 -2.74 -8.11 -13.28
C THR A 119 -3.85 -9.17 -13.27
N VAL A 120 -5.12 -8.74 -13.24
CA VAL A 120 -6.28 -9.64 -13.32
C VAL A 120 -6.36 -10.30 -14.70
N PHE A 121 -6.15 -9.54 -15.78
CA PHE A 121 -6.12 -10.07 -17.15
C PHE A 121 -5.04 -11.15 -17.32
N GLU A 122 -3.82 -10.90 -16.85
CA GLU A 122 -2.73 -11.89 -16.92
C GLU A 122 -2.99 -13.14 -16.07
N LYS A 123 -3.57 -12.99 -14.87
CA LYS A 123 -4.00 -14.13 -14.05
C LYS A 123 -5.05 -14.96 -14.78
N ASN A 124 -6.04 -14.32 -15.40
CA ASN A 124 -7.07 -15.00 -16.19
C ASN A 124 -6.49 -15.66 -17.46
N GLN A 125 -5.54 -15.01 -18.14
CA GLN A 125 -4.86 -15.58 -19.30
C GLN A 125 -3.99 -16.80 -18.93
N ARG A 126 -3.32 -16.76 -17.76
CA ARG A 126 -2.61 -17.93 -17.19
C ARG A 126 -3.58 -19.08 -16.88
N ARG A 127 -4.71 -18.80 -16.21
CA ARG A 127 -5.77 -19.78 -15.96
C ARG A 127 -6.32 -20.40 -17.25
N LEU A 128 -6.54 -19.61 -18.30
CA LEU A 128 -7.03 -20.10 -19.57
C LEU A 128 -6.04 -21.07 -20.26
N ARG A 129 -4.73 -20.77 -20.21
CA ARG A 129 -3.68 -21.68 -20.71
C ARG A 129 -3.62 -22.98 -19.89
N GLU A 130 -3.79 -22.88 -18.57
CA GLU A 130 -3.79 -24.07 -17.69
C GLU A 130 -5.02 -24.95 -17.96
N ILE A 131 -6.22 -24.38 -18.08
CA ILE A 131 -7.43 -25.12 -18.48
C ILE A 131 -7.25 -25.78 -19.85
N GLN A 132 -6.65 -25.07 -20.82
CA GLN A 132 -6.35 -25.65 -22.14
C GLN A 132 -5.38 -26.83 -22.05
N LYS A 133 -4.35 -26.75 -21.20
CA LYS A 133 -3.39 -27.84 -20.96
C LYS A 133 -4.06 -29.04 -20.26
N GLN A 134 -4.87 -28.79 -19.25
CA GLN A 134 -5.65 -29.83 -18.55
C GLN A 134 -6.63 -30.54 -19.51
N MET A 135 -7.29 -29.78 -20.37
CA MET A 135 -8.15 -30.33 -21.43
C MET A 135 -7.34 -31.21 -22.40
N GLN A 136 -6.15 -30.78 -22.84
CA GLN A 136 -5.29 -31.58 -23.70
C GLN A 136 -4.80 -32.88 -23.03
N GLU A 137 -4.43 -32.83 -21.76
CA GLU A 137 -4.01 -34.03 -21.02
C GLU A 137 -5.19 -34.99 -20.79
N SER A 138 -6.39 -34.47 -20.48
CA SER A 138 -7.62 -35.27 -20.40
C SER A 138 -7.96 -35.93 -21.74
N PHE A 139 -7.79 -35.24 -22.87
CA PHE A 139 -7.92 -35.86 -24.20
C PHE A 139 -6.87 -36.94 -24.45
N ARG A 140 -5.62 -36.74 -24.01
CA ARG A 140 -4.53 -37.73 -24.14
C ARG A 140 -4.83 -39.00 -23.32
N GLN A 141 -5.24 -38.84 -22.07
CA GLN A 141 -5.66 -39.93 -21.18
C GLN A 141 -6.89 -40.67 -21.73
N SER A 142 -7.90 -39.93 -22.21
CA SER A 142 -9.09 -40.53 -22.83
C SER A 142 -8.73 -41.35 -24.08
N THR A 143 -7.80 -40.85 -24.91
CA THR A 143 -7.31 -41.58 -26.10
C THR A 143 -6.53 -42.84 -25.70
N GLN A 144 -5.71 -42.77 -24.65
CA GLN A 144 -5.02 -43.94 -24.11
C GLN A 144 -6.01 -45.01 -23.59
N ILE A 145 -7.01 -44.60 -22.80
CA ILE A 145 -8.05 -45.51 -22.28
C ILE A 145 -8.83 -46.17 -23.42
N VAL A 146 -9.15 -45.43 -24.49
CA VAL A 146 -9.81 -46.01 -25.68
C VAL A 146 -8.89 -47.01 -26.39
N ALA A 147 -7.59 -46.72 -26.55
CA ALA A 147 -6.64 -47.66 -27.14
C ALA A 147 -6.45 -48.94 -26.30
N GLU A 148 -6.40 -48.81 -24.97
CA GLU A 148 -6.35 -49.95 -24.04
C GLU A 148 -7.65 -50.78 -24.09
N ARG A 149 -8.82 -50.11 -24.10
CA ARG A 149 -10.12 -50.77 -24.30
C ARG A 149 -10.15 -51.55 -25.61
N ASP A 150 -9.70 -50.96 -26.71
CA ASP A 150 -9.74 -51.60 -28.03
C ASP A 150 -8.77 -52.78 -28.12
N ARG A 151 -7.63 -52.71 -27.41
CA ARG A 151 -6.72 -53.85 -27.24
C ARG A 151 -7.38 -54.99 -26.46
N VAL A 152 -8.06 -54.69 -25.35
CA VAL A 152 -8.79 -55.69 -24.55
C VAL A 152 -9.96 -56.30 -25.33
N LEU A 153 -10.72 -55.49 -26.08
CA LEU A 153 -11.80 -55.97 -26.95
C LEU A 153 -11.26 -56.87 -28.07
N SER A 154 -10.12 -56.54 -28.66
CA SER A 154 -9.46 -57.39 -29.66
C SER A 154 -9.03 -58.74 -29.07
N GLN A 155 -8.46 -58.75 -27.85
CA GLN A 155 -8.12 -60.00 -27.15
C GLN A 155 -9.37 -60.82 -26.79
N ALA A 156 -10.43 -60.18 -26.29
CA ALA A 156 -11.69 -60.84 -25.97
C ALA A 156 -12.35 -61.46 -27.22
N ASN A 157 -12.34 -60.75 -28.35
CA ASN A 157 -12.84 -61.28 -29.63
C ASN A 157 -11.97 -62.45 -30.13
N SER A 158 -10.64 -62.38 -29.97
CA SER A 158 -9.73 -63.47 -30.36
C SER A 158 -9.95 -64.73 -29.53
N LEU A 159 -10.11 -64.60 -28.20
CA LEU A 159 -10.43 -65.71 -27.30
C LEU A 159 -11.84 -66.25 -27.58
N SER A 160 -12.80 -65.37 -27.87
CA SER A 160 -14.14 -65.80 -28.28
C SER A 160 -14.12 -66.56 -29.61
N GLY A 161 -13.23 -66.22 -30.55
CA GLY A 161 -13.03 -66.97 -31.78
C GLY A 161 -12.46 -68.36 -31.50
N GLN A 162 -11.35 -68.42 -30.76
CA GLN A 162 -10.71 -69.69 -30.37
C GLN A 162 -11.69 -70.62 -29.64
N ASN A 163 -12.48 -70.10 -28.69
CA ASN A 163 -13.50 -70.90 -27.99
C ASN A 163 -14.60 -71.44 -28.92
N MET A 164 -14.94 -70.71 -30.01
CA MET A 164 -15.90 -71.21 -31.01
C MET A 164 -15.27 -72.27 -31.92
N ASP A 165 -14.02 -72.07 -32.35
CA ASP A 165 -13.28 -73.05 -33.14
C ASP A 165 -13.05 -74.37 -32.35
N GLU A 166 -12.69 -74.26 -31.06
CA GLU A 166 -12.55 -75.40 -30.15
C GLU A 166 -13.89 -76.10 -29.88
N GLN A 167 -14.99 -75.35 -29.71
CA GLN A 167 -16.32 -75.93 -29.54
C GLN A 167 -16.77 -76.65 -30.82
N GLU A 168 -16.52 -76.09 -32.01
CA GLU A 168 -16.85 -76.74 -33.28
C GLU A 168 -16.01 -78.01 -33.47
N ALA A 169 -14.71 -77.97 -33.16
CA ALA A 169 -13.85 -79.15 -33.20
C ALA A 169 -14.31 -80.23 -32.20
N PHE A 170 -14.72 -79.84 -30.99
CA PHE A 170 -15.30 -80.76 -30.01
C PHE A 170 -16.60 -81.38 -30.52
N ASP A 171 -17.51 -80.58 -31.09
CA ASP A 171 -18.78 -81.05 -31.64
C ASP A 171 -18.57 -81.98 -32.85
N GLN A 172 -17.58 -81.71 -33.70
CA GLN A 172 -17.17 -82.59 -34.80
C GLN A 172 -16.63 -83.94 -34.26
N VAL A 173 -15.74 -83.92 -33.27
CA VAL A 173 -15.22 -85.14 -32.63
C VAL A 173 -16.35 -85.91 -31.96
N TYR A 174 -17.23 -85.24 -31.23
CA TYR A 174 -18.39 -85.84 -30.57
C TYR A 174 -19.36 -86.49 -31.56
N GLN A 175 -19.67 -85.82 -32.68
CA GLN A 175 -20.47 -86.40 -33.77
C GLN A 175 -19.78 -87.60 -34.42
N SER A 176 -18.46 -87.56 -34.59
CA SER A 176 -17.71 -88.69 -35.14
C SER A 176 -17.74 -89.90 -34.21
N LEU A 177 -17.54 -89.69 -32.90
CA LEU A 177 -17.59 -90.73 -31.88
C LEU A 177 -19.00 -91.29 -31.71
N ALA A 178 -20.02 -90.43 -31.68
CA ALA A 178 -21.43 -90.86 -31.66
C ALA A 178 -21.78 -91.69 -32.91
N SER A 179 -21.21 -91.36 -34.07
CA SER A 179 -21.38 -92.14 -35.32
C SER A 179 -20.66 -93.48 -35.27
N ILE A 180 -19.45 -93.54 -34.67
CA ILE A 180 -18.71 -94.79 -34.43
C ILE A 180 -19.48 -95.67 -33.46
N ILE A 181 -19.88 -95.16 -32.28
CA ILE A 181 -20.66 -95.91 -31.28
C ILE A 181 -22.00 -96.38 -31.87
N LYS A 182 -22.67 -95.56 -32.68
CA LYS A 182 -23.90 -95.97 -33.37
C LYS A 182 -23.64 -97.11 -34.35
N ARG A 183 -22.61 -97.01 -35.20
CA ARG A 183 -22.22 -98.05 -36.16
C ARG A 183 -21.79 -99.33 -35.44
N GLU A 184 -21.03 -99.20 -34.37
CA GLU A 184 -20.57 -100.33 -33.53
C GLU A 184 -21.76 -101.01 -32.87
N LYS A 185 -22.67 -100.24 -32.26
CA LYS A 185 -23.93 -100.77 -31.71
C LYS A 185 -24.78 -101.46 -32.77
N GLU A 186 -24.97 -100.85 -33.94
CA GLU A 186 -25.70 -101.47 -35.07
C GLU A 186 -25.00 -102.75 -35.54
N SER A 187 -23.67 -102.77 -35.59
CA SER A 187 -22.88 -103.96 -35.93
C SER A 187 -22.94 -105.05 -34.86
N ALA A 188 -22.97 -104.68 -33.57
CA ALA A 188 -23.07 -105.59 -32.45
C ALA A 188 -24.51 -106.12 -32.28
N GLU A 189 -25.53 -105.32 -32.60
CA GLU A 189 -26.92 -105.79 -32.72
C GLU A 189 -27.07 -106.73 -33.92
N THR A 190 -26.40 -106.45 -35.05
CA THR A 190 -26.37 -107.32 -36.22
C THR A 190 -25.64 -108.63 -35.94
N TYR A 191 -24.45 -108.57 -35.33
CA TYR A 191 -23.64 -109.73 -34.94
C TYR A 191 -24.32 -110.55 -33.85
N ARG A 192 -24.95 -109.92 -32.85
CA ARG A 192 -25.78 -110.61 -31.85
C ARG A 192 -26.99 -111.26 -32.49
N LYS A 193 -27.63 -110.62 -33.47
CA LYS A 193 -28.72 -111.23 -34.25
C LYS A 193 -28.20 -112.42 -35.06
N GLN A 194 -27.01 -112.31 -35.64
CA GLN A 194 -26.37 -113.33 -36.47
C GLN A 194 -25.87 -114.53 -35.64
N ILE A 195 -25.35 -114.32 -34.42
CA ILE A 195 -25.05 -115.38 -33.44
C ILE A 195 -26.32 -116.02 -32.89
N LEU A 196 -27.39 -115.25 -32.69
CA LEU A 196 -28.70 -115.82 -32.32
C LEU A 196 -29.33 -116.64 -33.48
N GLU A 197 -28.85 -116.43 -34.71
CA GLU A 197 -29.21 -117.17 -35.93
C GLU A 197 -28.20 -118.29 -36.25
N GLN A 198 -27.01 -118.27 -35.65
CA GLN A 198 -25.91 -119.24 -35.85
C GLN A 198 -25.07 -119.41 -34.57
N ASP A 199 -25.24 -120.54 -33.89
CA ASP A 199 -24.19 -121.17 -33.09
C ASP A 199 -24.52 -122.67 -32.91
N PRO A 200 -23.56 -123.59 -32.71
CA PRO A 200 -22.12 -123.36 -32.56
C PRO A 200 -21.20 -124.18 -33.49
N LEU A 201 -19.95 -123.72 -33.68
CA LEU A 201 -18.72 -124.48 -33.35
C LEU A 201 -17.36 -123.90 -33.85
N ASP A 202 -16.40 -123.95 -32.93
CA ASP A 202 -14.96 -124.27 -33.06
C ASP A 202 -13.84 -123.21 -33.26
N LEU A 203 -12.67 -123.56 -32.72
CA LEU A 203 -11.45 -122.76 -32.56
C LEU A 203 -10.35 -123.15 -33.57
N SER A 204 -9.33 -122.29 -33.78
CA SER A 204 -7.91 -122.56 -33.41
C SER A 204 -6.89 -121.66 -34.15
N ASP A 205 -5.77 -121.39 -33.46
CA ASP A 205 -4.57 -120.65 -33.91
C ASP A 205 -3.65 -121.48 -34.82
N ASP A 206 -2.76 -120.82 -35.56
CA ASP A 206 -1.51 -121.46 -36.04
C ASP A 206 -0.37 -120.44 -36.30
N PHE A 207 0.85 -120.73 -35.83
CA PHE A 207 2.05 -119.87 -36.04
C PHE A 207 3.35 -120.69 -36.04
N VAL A 208 4.17 -120.60 -37.10
CA VAL A 208 5.40 -121.43 -37.29
C VAL A 208 6.57 -120.60 -37.84
N ARG A 209 7.82 -120.99 -37.51
CA ARG A 209 9.05 -120.17 -37.62
C ARG A 209 10.26 -120.93 -38.21
N GLY A 210 10.94 -120.33 -39.21
CA GLY A 210 12.41 -120.33 -39.36
C GLY A 210 13.12 -121.30 -40.33
N ASN A 211 14.08 -120.78 -41.14
CA ASN A 211 15.48 -121.27 -41.33
C ASN A 211 16.23 -120.49 -42.45
N MET A 212 17.58 -120.39 -42.36
CA MET A 212 18.46 -119.60 -43.26
C MET A 212 19.60 -120.39 -43.93
N LYS A 213 20.36 -119.74 -44.86
CA LYS A 213 21.39 -120.33 -45.74
C LYS A 213 22.73 -119.55 -45.77
N LEU A 214 23.75 -120.23 -46.29
CA LEU A 214 25.19 -119.89 -46.37
C LEU A 214 25.63 -118.48 -46.86
N GLU A 215 24.73 -117.64 -47.37
CA GLU A 215 25.06 -116.28 -47.83
C GLU A 215 25.24 -115.32 -46.64
N ASP A 216 24.62 -115.64 -45.50
CA ASP A 216 24.75 -114.90 -44.24
C ASP A 216 26.18 -114.87 -43.70
N GLU A 217 27.01 -115.90 -43.91
CA GLU A 217 28.38 -115.94 -43.38
C GLU A 217 29.29 -114.86 -43.98
N GLN A 218 29.09 -114.49 -45.25
CA GLN A 218 29.88 -113.42 -45.87
C GLN A 218 29.40 -112.03 -45.45
N GLN A 219 28.10 -111.87 -45.19
CA GLN A 219 27.56 -110.67 -44.55
C GLN A 219 28.08 -110.55 -43.11
N LEU A 220 28.09 -111.66 -42.36
CA LEU A 220 28.60 -111.76 -40.99
C LEU A 220 30.09 -111.40 -40.90
N LYS A 221 30.90 -111.76 -41.90
CA LYS A 221 32.33 -111.35 -41.94
C LYS A 221 32.50 -109.85 -42.18
N LYS A 222 31.63 -109.22 -42.97
CA LYS A 222 31.62 -107.76 -43.18
C LYS A 222 31.05 -107.01 -41.98
N THR A 223 30.07 -107.55 -41.27
CA THR A 223 29.60 -106.96 -40.00
C THR A 223 30.64 -107.15 -38.89
N LEU A 224 31.38 -108.27 -38.85
CA LEU A 224 32.51 -108.47 -37.93
C LEU A 224 33.64 -107.44 -38.14
N GLN A 225 34.05 -107.15 -39.38
CA GLN A 225 35.04 -106.09 -39.62
C GLN A 225 34.53 -104.70 -39.25
N LYS A 226 33.25 -104.40 -39.50
CA LYS A 226 32.63 -103.16 -39.03
C LYS A 226 32.59 -103.08 -37.50
N LEU A 227 32.25 -104.18 -36.84
CA LEU A 227 32.28 -104.32 -35.38
C LEU A 227 33.68 -104.10 -34.82
N ASP A 228 34.72 -104.62 -35.46
CA ASP A 228 36.11 -104.42 -35.03
C ASP A 228 36.53 -102.95 -35.14
N THR A 229 36.15 -102.26 -36.23
CA THR A 229 36.38 -100.81 -36.35
C THR A 229 35.58 -99.99 -35.34
N THR A 230 34.30 -100.30 -35.10
CA THR A 230 33.51 -99.60 -34.08
C THR A 230 34.02 -99.89 -32.67
N MET A 231 34.50 -101.11 -32.39
CA MET A 231 35.13 -101.45 -31.10
C MET A 231 36.43 -100.69 -30.86
N LEU A 232 37.18 -100.34 -31.91
CA LEU A 232 38.38 -99.49 -31.80
C LEU A 232 37.99 -98.03 -31.52
N GLU A 233 36.99 -97.50 -32.23
CA GLU A 233 36.43 -96.17 -32.01
C GLU A 233 35.80 -96.06 -30.61
N ASP A 234 35.02 -97.03 -30.17
CA ASP A 234 34.45 -97.14 -28.83
C ASP A 234 35.53 -97.21 -27.78
N ARG A 235 36.62 -97.97 -28.01
CA ARG A 235 37.77 -98.00 -27.09
C ARG A 235 38.45 -96.63 -26.97
N GLN A 236 38.55 -95.86 -28.06
CA GLN A 236 39.10 -94.51 -28.04
C GLN A 236 38.15 -93.51 -27.37
N ASN A 237 36.84 -93.65 -27.61
CA ASN A 237 35.80 -92.87 -26.93
C ASN A 237 35.82 -93.13 -25.42
N ILE A 238 35.85 -94.41 -24.99
CA ILE A 238 35.99 -94.83 -23.60
C ILE A 238 37.26 -94.25 -22.97
N ALA A 239 38.40 -94.27 -23.68
CA ALA A 239 39.63 -93.65 -23.16
C ALA A 239 39.46 -92.14 -22.93
N SER A 240 38.85 -91.40 -23.88
CA SER A 240 38.60 -89.96 -23.74
C SER A 240 37.55 -89.62 -22.67
N ILE A 241 36.59 -90.51 -22.43
CA ILE A 241 35.61 -90.40 -21.34
C ILE A 241 36.31 -90.65 -20.01
N ASN A 242 37.21 -91.63 -19.94
CA ASN A 242 37.95 -91.97 -18.72
C ASN A 242 38.96 -90.87 -18.33
N GLU A 243 39.61 -90.22 -19.30
CA GLU A 243 40.48 -89.06 -19.07
C GLU A 243 39.68 -87.90 -18.46
N LYS A 244 38.51 -87.56 -19.03
CA LYS A 244 37.59 -86.57 -18.45
C LYS A 244 37.04 -86.98 -17.09
N LEU A 245 36.75 -88.27 -16.89
CA LEU A 245 36.32 -88.79 -15.60
C LEU A 245 37.43 -88.57 -14.55
N GLN A 246 38.70 -88.74 -14.91
CA GLN A 246 39.85 -88.45 -14.06
C GLN A 246 40.03 -86.95 -13.77
N GLU A 247 39.79 -86.07 -14.75
CA GLU A 247 39.77 -84.61 -14.53
C GLU A 247 38.62 -84.21 -13.57
N PHE A 248 37.44 -84.83 -13.71
CA PHE A 248 36.35 -84.62 -12.76
C PHE A 248 36.69 -85.20 -11.38
N GLU A 249 37.16 -86.44 -11.26
CA GLU A 249 37.57 -87.04 -9.98
C GLU A 249 38.64 -86.21 -9.26
N THR A 250 39.62 -85.66 -9.97
CA THR A 250 40.68 -84.83 -9.37
C THR A 250 40.17 -83.45 -8.95
N THR A 251 39.33 -82.81 -9.75
CA THR A 251 38.70 -81.52 -9.37
C THR A 251 37.68 -81.69 -8.23
N PHE A 252 36.91 -82.78 -8.22
CA PHE A 252 36.02 -83.13 -7.11
C PHE A 252 36.78 -83.51 -5.84
N ALA A 253 37.88 -84.28 -5.92
CA ALA A 253 38.70 -84.57 -4.75
C ALA A 253 39.31 -83.31 -4.13
N ALA A 254 39.73 -82.34 -4.94
CA ALA A 254 40.17 -81.02 -4.45
C ALA A 254 39.02 -80.27 -3.75
N LEU A 255 37.82 -80.24 -4.35
CA LEU A 255 36.63 -79.63 -3.77
C LEU A 255 36.19 -80.31 -2.47
N GLN A 256 36.32 -81.64 -2.40
CA GLN A 256 36.03 -82.46 -1.23
C GLN A 256 37.01 -82.15 -0.08
N GLN A 257 38.29 -81.95 -0.40
CA GLN A 257 39.34 -81.61 0.55
C GLN A 257 39.21 -80.16 1.09
N GLU A 258 38.78 -79.22 0.25
CA GLU A 258 38.52 -77.82 0.63
C GLU A 258 37.26 -77.69 1.51
N MET A 259 36.22 -78.49 1.24
CA MET A 259 34.92 -78.42 1.91
C MET A 259 34.79 -79.35 3.12
N GLY A 260 35.59 -80.42 3.20
CA GLY A 260 35.65 -81.34 4.34
C GLY A 260 34.45 -82.28 4.51
N VAL A 261 33.84 -82.73 3.41
CA VAL A 261 32.60 -83.53 3.39
C VAL A 261 32.81 -84.84 2.63
N ASP A 262 32.54 -85.98 3.25
CA ASP A 262 32.85 -87.31 2.66
C ASP A 262 31.76 -87.86 1.71
N ASP A 263 30.52 -87.36 1.76
CA ASP A 263 29.39 -87.83 0.93
C ASP A 263 29.10 -86.92 -0.27
N TYR A 264 28.88 -87.53 -1.44
CA TYR A 264 28.56 -86.88 -2.71
C TYR A 264 27.27 -86.05 -2.62
N HIS A 265 26.23 -86.57 -1.97
CA HIS A 265 24.97 -85.83 -1.86
C HIS A 265 25.07 -84.64 -0.91
N GLU A 266 25.82 -84.77 0.20
CA GLU A 266 26.03 -83.70 1.15
C GLU A 266 26.89 -82.57 0.56
N LEU A 267 27.92 -82.88 -0.24
CA LEU A 267 28.73 -81.86 -0.93
C LEU A 267 27.90 -81.02 -1.90
N VAL A 268 27.01 -81.63 -2.68
CA VAL A 268 26.10 -80.91 -3.59
C VAL A 268 25.11 -80.06 -2.80
N GLU A 269 24.60 -80.54 -1.68
CA GLU A 269 23.66 -79.78 -0.83
C GLU A 269 24.35 -78.56 -0.17
N VAL A 270 25.58 -78.72 0.31
CA VAL A 270 26.38 -77.61 0.86
C VAL A 270 26.77 -76.62 -0.23
N TYR A 271 27.14 -77.09 -1.43
CA TYR A 271 27.46 -76.19 -2.55
C TYR A 271 26.23 -75.41 -3.02
N SER A 272 25.07 -76.07 -3.18
CA SER A 272 23.80 -75.41 -3.51
C SER A 272 23.41 -74.37 -2.46
N ARG A 273 23.57 -74.70 -1.17
CA ARG A 273 23.33 -73.74 -0.06
C ARG A 273 24.28 -72.55 -0.12
N LYS A 274 25.57 -72.78 -0.44
CA LYS A 274 26.55 -71.71 -0.62
C LYS A 274 26.28 -70.87 -1.87
N GLU A 275 25.78 -71.47 -2.94
CA GLU A 275 25.37 -70.76 -4.15
C GLU A 275 24.14 -69.89 -3.88
N GLU A 276 23.13 -70.39 -3.16
CA GLU A 276 21.97 -69.63 -2.70
C GLU A 276 22.36 -68.47 -1.77
N GLU A 277 23.26 -68.69 -0.82
CA GLU A 277 23.85 -67.63 0.02
C GLU A 277 24.56 -66.57 -0.85
N ASN A 278 25.30 -66.99 -1.88
CA ASN A 278 26.02 -66.08 -2.79
C ASN A 278 25.05 -65.29 -3.69
N PHE A 279 23.96 -65.91 -4.17
CA PHE A 279 22.88 -65.22 -4.89
C PHE A 279 22.07 -64.28 -3.97
N ALA A 280 21.93 -64.60 -2.69
CA ALA A 280 21.35 -63.69 -1.70
C ALA A 280 22.27 -62.49 -1.44
N LEU A 281 23.58 -62.72 -1.28
CA LEU A 281 24.59 -61.68 -1.16
C LEU A 281 24.66 -60.80 -2.41
N PHE A 282 24.62 -61.37 -3.61
CA PHE A 282 24.64 -60.59 -4.85
C PHE A 282 23.40 -59.70 -4.99
N ARG A 283 22.20 -60.23 -4.65
CA ARG A 283 20.97 -59.42 -4.60
C ARG A 283 21.02 -58.34 -3.52
N TYR A 284 21.63 -58.62 -2.37
CA TYR A 284 21.84 -57.62 -1.31
C TYR A 284 22.80 -56.51 -1.77
N VAL A 285 23.96 -56.85 -2.32
CA VAL A 285 24.92 -55.89 -2.89
C VAL A 285 24.29 -55.06 -4.00
N GLN A 286 23.49 -55.66 -4.88
CA GLN A 286 22.76 -54.94 -5.92
C GLN A 286 21.70 -54.00 -5.32
N SER A 287 20.98 -54.43 -4.28
CA SER A 287 20.05 -53.57 -3.55
C SER A 287 20.74 -52.39 -2.87
N THR A 288 21.87 -52.63 -2.20
CA THR A 288 22.67 -51.61 -1.53
C THR A 288 23.31 -50.65 -2.54
N ASN A 289 23.78 -51.12 -3.70
CA ASN A 289 24.26 -50.23 -4.75
C ASN A 289 23.15 -49.34 -5.31
N ASN A 290 21.94 -49.89 -5.54
CA ASN A 290 20.78 -49.09 -5.95
C ASN A 290 20.36 -48.08 -4.86
N GLU A 291 20.48 -48.44 -3.59
CA GLU A 291 20.23 -47.54 -2.45
C GLU A 291 21.30 -46.43 -2.37
N VAL A 292 22.57 -46.75 -2.65
CA VAL A 292 23.65 -45.76 -2.75
C VAL A 292 23.40 -44.79 -3.92
N GLU A 293 23.04 -45.28 -5.11
CA GLU A 293 22.69 -44.41 -6.25
C GLU A 293 21.52 -43.48 -5.92
N GLN A 294 20.47 -43.99 -5.25
CA GLN A 294 19.34 -43.17 -4.79
C GLN A 294 19.77 -42.11 -3.77
N LEU A 295 20.59 -42.46 -2.78
CA LEU A 295 21.11 -41.52 -1.79
C LEU A 295 22.06 -40.48 -2.40
N GLU A 296 22.82 -40.82 -3.43
CA GLU A 296 23.65 -39.88 -4.18
C GLU A 296 22.79 -38.89 -5.01
N ASP A 297 21.71 -39.36 -5.64
CA ASP A 297 20.75 -38.51 -6.35
C ASP A 297 19.99 -37.58 -5.39
N GLU A 298 19.55 -38.07 -4.23
CA GLU A 298 18.94 -37.27 -3.16
C GLU A 298 19.92 -36.22 -2.63
N LYS A 299 21.17 -36.61 -2.35
CA LYS A 299 22.24 -35.69 -1.95
C LYS A 299 22.44 -34.59 -3.00
N LEU A 300 22.53 -34.95 -4.28
CA LEU A 300 22.66 -33.97 -5.38
C LEU A 300 21.44 -33.06 -5.51
N ALA A 301 20.24 -33.56 -5.21
CA ALA A 301 19.03 -32.75 -5.17
C ALA A 301 19.04 -31.75 -4.01
N LEU A 302 19.44 -32.18 -2.81
CA LEU A 302 19.60 -31.33 -1.63
C LEU A 302 20.71 -30.29 -1.82
N GLU A 303 21.86 -30.65 -2.40
CA GLU A 303 22.94 -29.70 -2.73
C GLU A 303 22.46 -28.63 -3.73
N ARG A 304 21.67 -29.02 -4.74
CA ARG A 304 21.03 -28.09 -5.69
C ARG A 304 20.04 -27.15 -5.00
N GLU A 305 19.19 -27.65 -4.11
CA GLU A 305 18.21 -26.80 -3.41
C GLU A 305 18.91 -25.87 -2.39
N ILE A 306 19.95 -26.34 -1.69
CA ILE A 306 20.81 -25.50 -0.83
C ILE A 306 21.46 -24.39 -1.66
N HIS A 307 22.01 -24.71 -2.84
CA HIS A 307 22.61 -23.69 -3.72
C HIS A 307 21.57 -22.66 -4.19
N LYS A 308 20.37 -23.11 -4.55
CA LYS A 308 19.25 -22.25 -4.97
C LYS A 308 18.77 -21.34 -3.84
N LEU A 309 18.50 -21.88 -2.65
CA LEU A 309 18.15 -21.11 -1.46
C LEU A 309 19.26 -20.10 -1.07
N LYS A 310 20.52 -20.46 -1.27
CA LYS A 310 21.67 -19.56 -1.05
C LYS A 310 21.73 -18.43 -2.07
N SER A 311 21.40 -18.69 -3.35
CA SER A 311 21.24 -17.65 -4.37
C SER A 311 20.05 -16.74 -4.04
N ASP A 312 18.89 -17.30 -3.74
CA ASP A 312 17.69 -16.54 -3.38
C ASP A 312 17.89 -15.69 -2.11
N MET A 313 18.66 -16.19 -1.13
CA MET A 313 19.12 -15.39 0.02
C MET A 313 20.03 -14.23 -0.37
N LEU A 314 20.94 -14.42 -1.32
CA LEU A 314 21.84 -13.36 -1.79
C LEU A 314 21.06 -12.34 -2.62
N ASP A 315 20.39 -12.78 -3.68
CA ASP A 315 19.72 -11.93 -4.66
C ASP A 315 18.46 -11.25 -4.10
N GLY A 316 17.65 -11.98 -3.33
CA GLY A 316 16.45 -11.45 -2.69
C GLY A 316 16.77 -10.61 -1.45
N SER A 317 17.53 -11.17 -0.50
CA SER A 317 17.72 -10.53 0.80
C SER A 317 18.78 -9.43 0.82
N ALA A 318 19.85 -9.49 0.00
CA ALA A 318 20.79 -8.36 -0.07
C ALA A 318 20.14 -7.13 -0.72
N ASN A 319 19.39 -7.32 -1.81
CA ASN A 319 18.69 -6.22 -2.48
C ASN A 319 17.51 -5.68 -1.64
N ALA A 320 16.74 -6.53 -0.96
CA ALA A 320 15.68 -6.09 -0.06
C ALA A 320 16.24 -5.32 1.15
N ARG A 321 17.29 -5.84 1.81
CA ARG A 321 17.94 -5.14 2.93
C ARG A 321 18.58 -3.83 2.48
N LYS A 322 19.23 -3.78 1.31
CA LYS A 322 19.78 -2.55 0.75
C LYS A 322 18.70 -1.49 0.52
N ARG A 323 17.60 -1.84 -0.16
CA ARG A 323 16.45 -0.91 -0.35
C ARG A 323 15.84 -0.44 0.99
N MET A 324 15.76 -1.33 1.98
CA MET A 324 15.25 -0.97 3.31
C MET A 324 16.20 -0.01 4.05
N VAL A 325 17.51 -0.25 3.97
CA VAL A 325 18.54 0.65 4.52
C VAL A 325 18.52 2.00 3.80
N ASP A 326 18.44 2.01 2.47
CA ASP A 326 18.37 3.23 1.66
C ASP A 326 17.11 4.05 2.04
N ALA A 327 15.94 3.42 2.19
CA ALA A 327 14.71 4.08 2.65
C ALA A 327 14.80 4.60 4.10
N LEU A 328 15.49 3.87 5.00
CA LEU A 328 15.75 4.32 6.37
C LEU A 328 16.75 5.50 6.40
N VAL A 329 17.71 5.54 5.48
CA VAL A 329 18.63 6.66 5.31
C VAL A 329 17.89 7.89 4.75
N GLU A 330 17.02 7.73 3.74
CA GLU A 330 16.20 8.82 3.20
C GLU A 330 15.26 9.41 4.25
N THR A 331 14.54 8.57 5.00
CA THR A 331 13.64 9.01 6.07
C THR A 331 14.39 9.73 7.19
N ARG A 332 15.55 9.20 7.64
CA ARG A 332 16.45 9.91 8.57
C ARG A 332 16.90 11.26 8.02
N HIS A 333 17.27 11.31 6.74
CA HIS A 333 17.73 12.54 6.09
C HIS A 333 16.60 13.58 5.94
N LYS A 334 15.35 13.13 5.75
CA LYS A 334 14.16 13.98 5.76
C LYS A 334 13.89 14.54 7.16
N ILE A 335 13.90 13.70 8.20
CA ILE A 335 13.72 14.13 9.60
C ILE A 335 14.80 15.13 10.01
N LEU A 336 16.06 14.94 9.61
CA LEU A 336 17.13 15.90 9.89
C LEU A 336 16.90 17.27 9.22
N LYS A 337 16.37 17.30 7.99
CA LYS A 337 15.98 18.55 7.31
C LYS A 337 14.78 19.23 7.97
N GLU A 338 13.76 18.46 8.32
CA GLU A 338 12.58 18.97 9.03
C GLU A 338 12.95 19.52 10.41
N ASN A 339 13.79 18.82 11.18
CA ASN A 339 14.31 19.31 12.45
C ASN A 339 15.14 20.58 12.30
N ALA A 340 16.04 20.65 11.31
CA ALA A 340 16.85 21.84 11.06
C ALA A 340 15.98 23.07 10.71
N GLU A 341 14.89 22.89 9.97
CA GLU A 341 13.95 23.97 9.67
C GLU A 341 13.11 24.35 10.90
N ILE A 342 12.65 23.39 11.71
CA ILE A 342 11.98 23.66 12.99
C ILE A 342 12.90 24.45 13.94
N GLU A 343 14.18 24.09 14.01
CA GLU A 343 15.18 24.75 14.84
C GLU A 343 15.52 26.15 14.31
N ARG A 344 15.57 26.34 12.99
CA ARG A 344 15.67 27.66 12.33
C ARG A 344 14.46 28.55 12.65
N LEU A 345 13.25 27.99 12.61
CA LEU A 345 12.01 28.71 12.95
C LEU A 345 11.93 29.05 14.44
N ARG A 346 12.34 28.14 15.34
CA ARG A 346 12.48 28.44 16.78
C ARG A 346 13.50 29.53 17.05
N ALA A 347 14.67 29.50 16.39
CA ALA A 347 15.68 30.54 16.52
C ALA A 347 15.18 31.91 16.02
N ALA A 348 14.39 31.94 14.94
CA ALA A 348 13.74 33.16 14.45
C ALA A 348 12.72 33.69 15.47
N ALA A 349 11.81 32.84 15.97
CA ALA A 349 10.81 33.19 16.97
C ALA A 349 11.46 33.71 18.28
N ALA A 350 12.49 33.04 18.79
CA ALA A 350 13.23 33.48 19.98
C ALA A 350 13.90 34.86 19.77
N ARG A 351 14.38 35.15 18.55
CA ARG A 351 14.94 36.46 18.20
C ARG A 351 13.87 37.57 18.15
N GLU A 352 12.65 37.25 17.71
CA GLU A 352 11.49 38.16 17.73
C GLU A 352 10.93 38.34 19.15
N PHE A 353 11.05 37.32 20.00
CA PHE A 353 10.62 37.33 21.40
C PHE A 353 11.51 38.20 22.31
N GLN A 354 12.83 38.18 22.11
CA GLN A 354 13.79 38.92 22.95
C GLN A 354 13.50 40.44 23.11
N PRO A 355 13.16 41.19 22.04
CA PRO A 355 12.70 42.58 22.16
C PRO A 355 11.47 42.75 23.05
N LEU A 356 10.47 41.86 22.92
CA LEU A 356 9.24 41.90 23.71
C LEU A 356 9.54 41.62 25.19
N ALA A 357 10.32 40.57 25.50
CA ALA A 357 10.75 40.26 26.85
C ALA A 357 11.44 41.46 27.53
N ARG A 358 12.33 42.18 26.82
CA ARG A 358 12.97 43.42 27.32
C ARG A 358 12.00 44.59 27.51
N VAL A 359 10.87 44.64 26.81
CA VAL A 359 9.83 45.66 27.03
C VAL A 359 9.00 45.30 28.27
N VAL A 360 8.59 44.03 28.40
CA VAL A 360 7.84 43.55 29.57
C VAL A 360 8.66 43.68 30.85
N ASP A 361 9.95 43.34 30.82
CA ASP A 361 10.87 43.49 31.96
C ASP A 361 11.01 44.96 32.39
N ARG A 362 11.18 45.88 31.44
CA ARG A 362 11.20 47.33 31.73
C ARG A 362 9.88 47.83 32.31
N LEU A 363 8.74 47.34 31.84
CA LEU A 363 7.43 47.72 32.37
C LEU A 363 7.18 47.15 33.78
N TYR A 364 7.54 45.88 34.00
CA TYR A 364 7.43 45.20 35.29
C TYR A 364 8.19 45.96 36.40
N ASN A 365 9.45 46.30 36.10
CA ASN A 365 10.31 47.07 37.01
C ASN A 365 9.83 48.53 37.16
N ALA A 366 9.43 49.21 36.08
CA ALA A 366 8.99 50.61 36.14
C ALA A 366 7.66 50.82 36.89
N LEU A 367 6.78 49.83 36.91
CA LEU A 367 5.49 49.86 37.63
C LEU A 367 5.59 49.36 39.08
N GLY A 368 6.76 48.90 39.53
CA GLY A 368 6.96 48.32 40.85
C GLY A 368 6.11 47.06 41.06
N CYS A 369 6.10 46.16 40.07
CA CYS A 369 5.25 44.97 40.07
C CYS A 369 5.69 43.87 41.06
N ASN A 370 6.88 43.98 41.67
CA ASN A 370 7.30 43.10 42.77
C ASN A 370 6.33 43.12 43.96
N ASP A 371 5.68 44.27 44.23
CA ASP A 371 4.79 44.47 45.39
C ASP A 371 3.34 43.97 45.16
N VAL A 372 3.09 43.18 44.12
CA VAL A 372 1.74 42.94 43.57
C VAL A 372 1.34 41.48 43.71
N MET A 373 0.21 41.26 44.38
CA MET A 373 -0.44 39.95 44.51
C MET A 373 -1.02 39.52 43.15
N PRO A 374 -0.65 38.37 42.57
CA PRO A 374 -1.31 37.84 41.37
C PRO A 374 -2.77 37.44 41.66
N PRO A 375 -3.66 37.39 40.64
CA PRO A 375 -5.06 37.09 40.84
C PRO A 375 -5.26 35.59 41.05
N VAL A 376 -5.87 35.22 42.17
CA VAL A 376 -6.23 33.83 42.47
C VAL A 376 -7.45 33.44 41.63
N VAL A 377 -7.34 32.39 40.82
CA VAL A 377 -8.49 31.82 40.12
C VAL A 377 -9.53 31.33 41.13
N ALA A 378 -10.76 31.82 41.02
CA ALA A 378 -11.80 31.62 42.01
C ALA A 378 -12.37 30.19 41.98
N ALA A 379 -11.89 29.33 42.88
CA ALA A 379 -12.56 28.09 43.23
C ALA A 379 -13.70 28.39 44.21
N SER A 380 -14.91 27.95 43.87
CA SER A 380 -16.11 28.14 44.69
C SER A 380 -16.10 27.26 45.94
N SER A 381 -16.34 27.85 47.11
CA SER A 381 -16.72 27.11 48.31
C SER A 381 -17.69 27.92 49.16
N SER A 382 -18.72 27.24 49.67
CA SER A 382 -19.91 27.84 50.28
C SER A 382 -19.91 27.76 51.82
N SER A 383 -20.63 28.71 52.42
CA SER A 383 -21.25 28.65 53.76
C SER A 383 -20.37 28.76 55.03
N GLY A 384 -21.02 29.16 56.12
CA GLY A 384 -20.55 28.90 57.49
C GLY A 384 -19.99 30.11 58.25
N GLY A 385 -20.83 30.76 59.06
CA GLY A 385 -20.39 31.72 60.08
C GLY A 385 -19.65 31.04 61.25
N GLY A 386 -18.89 31.82 62.03
CA GLY A 386 -18.08 31.32 63.15
C GLY A 386 -16.99 32.33 63.51
N ASP A 387 -17.31 33.22 64.45
CA ASP A 387 -16.58 34.47 64.69
C ASP A 387 -15.37 34.32 65.65
N SER A 388 -14.58 35.38 65.78
CA SER A 388 -13.59 35.66 66.85
C SER A 388 -12.33 34.78 66.97
N LYS A 389 -12.28 33.56 66.41
CA LYS A 389 -11.00 32.82 66.21
C LYS A 389 -10.45 32.94 64.78
N ARG A 390 -11.26 33.52 63.87
CA ARG A 390 -10.93 33.70 62.46
C ARG A 390 -9.94 34.84 62.20
N THR A 391 -9.98 35.95 62.91
CA THR A 391 -9.18 37.15 62.57
C THR A 391 -7.66 36.91 62.57
N ARG A 392 -7.12 36.27 63.62
CA ARG A 392 -5.68 35.95 63.70
C ARG A 392 -5.28 34.86 62.70
N LYS A 393 -6.11 33.83 62.53
CA LYS A 393 -5.81 32.75 61.57
C LYS A 393 -5.95 33.19 60.12
N GLN A 394 -6.92 34.06 59.80
CA GLN A 394 -7.01 34.75 58.51
C GLN A 394 -5.79 35.62 58.29
N SER A 395 -5.27 36.35 59.30
CA SER A 395 -4.04 37.12 59.13
C SER A 395 -2.80 36.24 58.92
N GLU A 396 -2.70 35.06 59.55
CA GLU A 396 -1.62 34.09 59.29
C GLU A 396 -1.75 33.43 57.92
N ASP A 397 -2.94 32.96 57.53
CA ASP A 397 -3.18 32.38 56.21
C ASP A 397 -2.96 33.43 55.10
N GLN A 398 -3.31 34.69 55.34
CA GLN A 398 -3.08 35.82 54.42
C GLN A 398 -1.60 36.23 54.37
N LEU A 399 -0.86 36.24 55.49
CA LEU A 399 0.60 36.41 55.47
C LEU A 399 1.30 35.25 54.76
N ALA A 400 0.88 34.01 54.99
CA ALA A 400 1.43 32.82 54.33
C ALA A 400 1.04 32.73 52.85
N MET A 401 -0.03 33.42 52.44
CA MET A 401 -0.41 33.61 51.05
C MET A 401 0.47 34.68 50.39
N VAL A 402 0.64 35.85 51.03
CA VAL A 402 1.56 36.91 50.57
C VAL A 402 3.00 36.41 50.50
N ALA A 403 3.49 35.64 51.48
CA ALA A 403 4.84 35.09 51.46
C ALA A 403 5.05 34.06 50.33
N ARG A 404 4.08 33.18 50.06
CA ARG A 404 4.13 32.27 48.90
C ARG A 404 4.08 33.02 47.56
N ILE A 405 3.33 34.10 47.52
CA ILE A 405 3.19 34.95 46.33
C ILE A 405 4.47 35.73 46.04
N ASN A 406 5.08 36.34 47.06
CA ASN A 406 6.36 37.02 46.92
C ASN A 406 7.44 36.01 46.51
N SER A 407 7.45 34.81 47.11
CA SER A 407 8.33 33.71 46.68
C SER A 407 8.09 33.27 45.22
N MET A 408 6.86 33.35 44.71
CA MET A 408 6.56 33.04 43.30
C MET A 408 7.02 34.18 42.36
N ASN A 409 6.85 35.44 42.75
CA ASN A 409 7.37 36.60 42.03
C ASN A 409 8.92 36.58 42.00
N ASP A 410 9.58 36.24 43.11
CA ASP A 410 11.04 36.08 43.18
C ASP A 410 11.54 34.90 42.32
N LEU A 411 10.81 33.77 42.29
CA LEU A 411 11.12 32.63 41.41
C LEU A 411 10.97 32.95 39.92
N LEU A 412 9.95 33.76 39.56
CA LEU A 412 9.74 34.27 38.21
C LEU A 412 10.83 35.27 37.82
N ALA A 413 11.19 36.19 38.71
CA ALA A 413 12.26 37.16 38.48
C ALA A 413 13.65 36.49 38.35
N ALA A 414 13.93 35.44 39.15
CA ALA A 414 15.21 34.73 39.14
C ALA A 414 15.55 34.03 37.80
N HIS A 415 14.54 33.65 37.01
CA HIS A 415 14.72 33.02 35.70
C HIS A 415 14.63 34.01 34.52
N GLY A 416 14.28 35.27 34.77
CA GLY A 416 13.98 36.26 33.75
C GLY A 416 12.72 35.95 32.94
N ILE A 417 12.40 36.84 32.00
CA ILE A 417 11.21 36.69 31.14
C ILE A 417 11.50 35.72 29.99
N THR A 418 10.72 34.65 29.93
CA THR A 418 10.79 33.53 28.98
C THR A 418 9.43 33.34 28.29
N GLU A 419 9.42 32.63 27.15
CA GLU A 419 8.18 32.39 26.37
C GLU A 419 7.07 31.72 27.21
N GLY A 420 7.45 30.85 28.16
CA GLY A 420 6.51 30.17 29.05
C GLY A 420 5.94 31.02 30.19
N ASN A 421 6.61 32.10 30.60
CA ASN A 421 6.21 32.92 31.76
C ASN A 421 5.74 34.35 31.41
N ILE A 422 5.95 34.82 30.17
CA ILE A 422 5.63 36.20 29.77
C ILE A 422 4.18 36.61 29.98
N LEU A 423 3.23 35.68 29.77
CA LEU A 423 1.80 35.95 29.97
C LEU A 423 1.47 36.18 31.44
N GLN A 424 2.19 35.51 32.35
CA GLN A 424 2.03 35.69 33.79
C GLN A 424 2.63 37.03 34.26
N PHE A 425 3.79 37.43 33.70
CA PHE A 425 4.32 38.78 33.91
C PHE A 425 3.38 39.87 33.39
N LEU A 426 2.79 39.69 32.21
CA LEU A 426 1.81 40.62 31.64
C LEU A 426 0.53 40.72 32.49
N ALA A 427 0.03 39.62 33.04
CA ALA A 427 -1.13 39.64 33.94
C ALA A 427 -0.85 40.41 35.25
N ILE A 428 0.36 40.29 35.82
CA ILE A 428 0.76 41.05 37.01
C ILE A 428 0.91 42.54 36.68
N ILE A 429 1.49 42.88 35.51
CA ILE A 429 1.58 44.26 35.00
C ILE A 429 0.19 44.87 34.80
N GLU A 430 -0.74 44.13 34.19
CA GLU A 430 -2.12 44.56 33.97
C GLU A 430 -2.79 44.86 35.32
N GLN A 431 -2.76 43.92 36.26
CA GLN A 431 -3.33 44.14 37.59
C GLN A 431 -2.73 45.36 38.28
N ARG A 432 -1.40 45.52 38.27
CA ARG A 432 -0.73 46.68 38.88
C ARG A 432 -1.12 47.99 38.23
N SER A 433 -1.22 48.01 36.90
CA SER A 433 -1.65 49.20 36.17
C SER A 433 -3.07 49.61 36.56
N ASN A 434 -3.99 48.65 36.70
CA ASN A 434 -5.36 48.87 37.15
C ASN A 434 -5.43 49.36 38.60
N GLU A 435 -4.67 48.76 39.54
CA GLU A 435 -4.55 49.23 40.92
C GLU A 435 -4.07 50.69 41.02
N LEU A 436 -3.02 51.05 40.25
CA LEU A 436 -2.48 52.41 40.23
C LEU A 436 -3.48 53.41 39.62
N ILE A 437 -4.18 53.03 38.54
CA ILE A 437 -5.25 53.84 37.94
C ILE A 437 -6.38 54.07 38.94
N GLU A 438 -6.79 53.04 39.70
CA GLU A 438 -7.85 53.17 40.71
C GLU A 438 -7.41 54.07 41.87
N GLN A 439 -6.20 53.88 42.40
CA GLN A 439 -5.64 54.73 43.45
C GLN A 439 -5.47 56.19 43.02
N PHE A 440 -5.09 56.42 41.75
CA PHE A 440 -5.00 57.76 41.17
C PHE A 440 -6.38 58.39 41.01
N SER A 441 -7.36 57.63 40.50
CA SER A 441 -8.75 58.07 40.34
C SER A 441 -9.38 58.45 41.68
N ARG A 442 -9.21 57.62 42.72
CA ARG A 442 -9.62 57.93 44.09
C ARG A 442 -8.92 59.20 44.61
N ARG A 443 -7.60 59.35 44.42
CA ARG A 443 -6.86 60.55 44.83
C ARG A 443 -7.29 61.83 44.09
N LEU A 444 -7.73 61.74 42.82
CA LEU A 444 -8.30 62.88 42.09
C LEU A 444 -9.66 63.29 42.63
N GLN A 445 -10.54 62.31 42.90
CA GLN A 445 -11.87 62.57 43.50
C GLN A 445 -11.77 63.32 44.84
N TYR A 446 -10.75 63.02 45.66
CA TYR A 446 -10.50 63.74 46.91
C TYR A 446 -9.89 65.14 46.75
N LYS A 447 -9.25 65.46 45.61
CA LYS A 447 -8.59 66.77 45.40
C LYS A 447 -9.41 67.76 44.58
N ASN A 448 -10.18 67.31 43.59
CA ASN A 448 -11.05 68.15 42.76
C ASN A 448 -12.28 67.35 42.26
N PRO A 449 -13.46 67.48 42.89
CA PRO A 449 -14.65 66.72 42.47
C PRO A 449 -15.14 67.11 41.06
N ALA A 450 -14.79 68.31 40.56
CA ALA A 450 -15.14 68.77 39.22
C ALA A 450 -14.27 68.16 38.09
N GLU A 451 -13.05 67.69 38.38
CA GLU A 451 -12.15 67.09 37.37
C GLU A 451 -12.29 65.57 37.28
N ALA A 452 -12.91 64.93 38.28
CA ALA A 452 -13.18 63.49 38.28
C ALA A 452 -13.97 63.02 37.04
N GLN A 453 -14.83 63.88 36.47
CA GLN A 453 -15.57 63.59 35.23
C GLN A 453 -14.69 63.63 33.96
N ARG A 454 -13.56 64.34 33.98
CA ARG A 454 -12.58 64.36 32.86
C ARG A 454 -11.51 63.28 33.00
N ALA A 455 -11.16 62.89 34.22
CA ALA A 455 -10.15 61.87 34.49
C ALA A 455 -10.65 60.42 34.33
N SER A 456 -11.95 60.20 34.13
CA SER A 456 -12.50 58.90 33.73
C SER A 456 -12.14 58.57 32.29
N LEU A 457 -10.88 58.15 32.07
CA LEU A 457 -10.39 57.55 30.82
C LEU A 457 -10.96 56.13 30.65
N GLY A 458 -12.28 56.07 30.48
CA GLY A 458 -13.06 54.85 30.25
C GLY A 458 -14.49 55.14 29.80
N ALA A 459 -15.10 56.24 30.28
CA ALA A 459 -16.50 56.58 29.98
C ALA A 459 -16.79 57.04 28.54
N ASN A 460 -15.77 57.22 27.69
CA ASN A 460 -15.93 57.65 26.28
C ASN A 460 -15.44 56.61 25.25
N LEU A 461 -15.28 55.34 25.65
CA LEU A 461 -15.13 54.24 24.70
C LEU A 461 -16.51 53.69 24.32
N ARG A 462 -17.15 54.33 23.33
CA ARG A 462 -18.01 53.56 22.42
C ARG A 462 -17.17 52.43 21.80
N PRO A 463 -17.76 51.26 21.46
CA PRO A 463 -17.03 50.16 20.84
C PRO A 463 -16.21 50.67 19.67
N SER A 464 -14.89 50.66 19.84
CA SER A 464 -13.97 51.37 18.94
C SER A 464 -13.57 50.44 17.80
N ASP A 465 -13.52 50.99 16.58
CA ASP A 465 -13.12 50.25 15.39
C ASP A 465 -11.81 49.46 15.60
N PRO A 466 -11.73 48.22 15.07
CA PRO A 466 -10.58 47.33 15.26
C PRO A 466 -9.26 47.87 14.69
N THR A 467 -9.29 48.97 13.95
CA THR A 467 -8.11 49.65 13.40
C THR A 467 -7.37 50.52 14.44
N ARG A 468 -8.02 50.94 15.54
CA ARG A 468 -7.39 51.86 16.51
C ARG A 468 -6.33 51.19 17.37
N SER A 469 -6.58 49.94 17.80
CA SER A 469 -5.60 49.10 18.51
C SER A 469 -4.43 48.73 17.59
N VAL A 470 -4.70 48.34 16.34
CA VAL A 470 -3.68 48.03 15.33
C VAL A 470 -2.76 49.23 15.08
N ASN A 471 -3.32 50.45 14.99
CA ASN A 471 -2.53 51.66 14.81
C ASN A 471 -1.72 52.07 16.05
N ALA A 472 -2.21 51.79 17.27
CA ALA A 472 -1.45 52.01 18.50
C ALA A 472 -0.26 51.04 18.63
N VAL A 473 -0.44 49.77 18.26
CA VAL A 473 0.65 48.78 18.21
C VAL A 473 1.66 49.14 17.12
N ARG A 474 1.20 49.56 15.93
CA ARG A 474 2.05 50.05 14.82
C ARG A 474 2.86 51.30 15.18
N ALA A 475 2.39 52.14 16.10
CA ALA A 475 3.11 53.32 16.56
C ALA A 475 4.24 53.00 17.57
N LEU A 476 4.23 51.81 18.18
CA LEU A 476 5.24 51.36 19.16
C LEU A 476 6.31 50.42 18.56
N LEU A 477 6.11 49.95 17.34
CA LEU A 477 7.03 49.08 16.58
C LEU A 477 7.20 49.62 15.15
N PRO A 478 8.24 50.46 14.88
CA PRO A 478 8.39 51.15 13.60
C PRO A 478 8.74 50.26 12.37
N GLU A 479 9.17 49.02 12.56
CA GLU A 479 9.65 48.15 11.47
C GLU A 479 9.17 46.70 11.60
N TYR A 480 8.01 46.37 11.02
CA TYR A 480 7.80 45.12 10.27
C TYR A 480 6.49 45.15 9.47
N SER A 481 6.58 45.02 8.15
CA SER A 481 5.42 44.83 7.26
C SER A 481 5.74 43.81 6.18
N GLY A 482 5.12 42.62 6.27
CA GLY A 482 5.24 41.59 5.23
C GLY A 482 4.64 40.25 5.61
N GLY A 483 3.52 39.87 4.98
CA GLY A 483 2.97 38.50 5.06
C GLY A 483 1.46 38.45 5.37
N PRO A 484 0.64 37.70 4.62
CA PRO A 484 -0.82 37.81 4.67
C PRO A 484 -1.50 36.77 5.58
N ALA A 485 -2.47 37.20 6.38
CA ALA A 485 -3.40 36.31 7.06
C ALA A 485 -4.67 36.07 6.21
N THR A 486 -4.90 34.81 5.85
CA THR A 486 -6.13 34.35 5.19
C THR A 486 -7.26 34.18 6.21
N THR A 487 -8.42 34.78 5.98
CA THR A 487 -9.63 34.53 6.79
C THR A 487 -10.62 33.66 6.01
N SER A 488 -10.81 32.43 6.49
CA SER A 488 -11.91 31.56 6.05
C SER A 488 -13.20 31.99 6.76
N GLY A 489 -14.30 32.06 6.02
CA GLY A 489 -15.63 32.37 6.55
C GLY A 489 -16.69 31.53 5.86
N TYR A 490 -17.30 30.60 6.59
CA TYR A 490 -18.39 29.76 6.11
C TYR A 490 -19.68 30.56 5.93
N SER A 491 -20.32 30.46 4.76
CA SER A 491 -21.78 30.61 4.63
C SER A 491 -22.32 29.92 3.38
N SER A 492 -23.52 29.35 3.50
CA SER A 492 -24.32 28.69 2.46
C SER A 492 -25.74 28.52 3.03
N PRO A 493 -26.79 28.24 2.23
CA PRO A 493 -26.92 28.34 0.76
C PRO A 493 -28.16 29.17 0.33
N LEU A 494 -28.27 29.50 -0.97
CA LEU A 494 -29.61 29.54 -1.62
C LEU A 494 -29.51 29.25 -3.12
N ALA A 495 -30.59 28.70 -3.68
CA ALA A 495 -30.67 28.16 -5.02
C ALA A 495 -30.88 29.20 -6.13
N THR A 496 -30.45 28.90 -7.36
CA THR A 496 -31.36 28.57 -8.49
C THR A 496 -30.58 28.16 -9.75
N SER A 497 -31.29 27.52 -10.67
CA SER A 497 -30.86 27.01 -11.99
C SER A 497 -31.85 27.59 -13.04
N PRO A 498 -31.77 27.36 -14.37
CA PRO A 498 -30.78 26.59 -15.15
C PRO A 498 -30.43 27.16 -16.57
N VAL A 499 -29.79 26.34 -17.42
CA VAL A 499 -29.78 26.29 -18.92
C VAL A 499 -29.12 27.43 -19.76
N GLN A 500 -28.04 27.17 -20.52
CA GLN A 500 -28.10 26.77 -21.95
C GLN A 500 -26.72 26.59 -22.63
N SER A 501 -26.74 25.66 -23.58
CA SER A 501 -25.70 25.08 -24.43
C SER A 501 -24.92 26.03 -25.35
N ALA A 502 -23.68 25.65 -25.67
CA ALA A 502 -23.12 25.73 -27.02
C ALA A 502 -22.01 24.68 -27.19
N ALA A 503 -21.76 24.22 -28.42
CA ALA A 503 -20.94 23.05 -28.71
C ALA A 503 -19.66 23.38 -29.51
N ALA A 504 -18.84 22.33 -29.68
CA ALA A 504 -18.18 21.93 -30.93
C ALA A 504 -16.65 22.09 -31.05
N PHE A 505 -16.10 21.11 -31.80
CA PHE A 505 -14.79 21.04 -32.46
C PHE A 505 -13.53 20.93 -31.58
N ALA A 506 -12.47 20.22 -31.98
CA ALA A 506 -12.27 19.04 -32.86
C ALA A 506 -10.78 18.65 -32.82
N GLY A 507 -10.42 17.47 -33.35
CA GLY A 507 -9.11 17.28 -33.98
C GLY A 507 -8.22 16.17 -33.40
N ALA A 508 -7.91 15.21 -34.29
CA ALA A 508 -6.76 14.29 -34.37
C ALA A 508 -5.77 14.18 -33.19
N GLY A 509 -5.29 13.01 -32.78
CA GLY A 509 -5.24 11.72 -33.49
C GLY A 509 -3.84 11.47 -34.08
N VAL A 510 -3.11 10.51 -33.51
CA VAL A 510 -1.89 9.91 -34.10
C VAL A 510 -1.81 8.45 -33.65
N ASP A 511 -1.74 7.53 -34.60
CA ASP A 511 -1.40 6.13 -34.35
C ASP A 511 0.09 5.97 -34.03
N PHE A 512 0.42 5.06 -33.11
CA PHE A 512 1.72 4.40 -33.16
C PHE A 512 1.58 2.94 -32.74
N SER A 513 1.91 2.03 -33.67
CA SER A 513 1.93 0.60 -33.48
C SER A 513 3.36 0.10 -33.68
N LEU A 514 3.86 -0.73 -32.77
CA LEU A 514 4.95 -1.65 -33.08
C LEU A 514 4.94 -2.88 -32.15
N ASP A 515 4.98 -4.04 -32.81
CA ASP A 515 5.43 -5.38 -32.37
C ASP A 515 6.78 -5.34 -31.56
N LYS A 516 7.30 -6.36 -30.84
CA LYS A 516 6.93 -7.72 -30.37
C LYS A 516 8.24 -8.50 -30.14
N GLN A 517 8.44 -9.11 -28.97
CA GLN A 517 9.31 -10.29 -28.68
C GLN A 517 9.32 -10.49 -27.15
N LEU A 518 8.79 -11.55 -26.53
CA LEU A 518 9.02 -13.01 -26.59
C LEU A 518 10.31 -13.52 -25.91
N SER A 519 10.20 -13.88 -24.62
CA SER A 519 10.87 -15.03 -23.95
C SER A 519 10.31 -15.16 -22.51
N GLY A 520 10.06 -16.34 -21.92
CA GLY A 520 10.17 -17.67 -22.52
C GLY A 520 10.20 -18.91 -21.59
N THR A 521 10.08 -18.80 -20.26
CA THR A 521 10.09 -19.93 -19.26
C THR A 521 9.13 -19.62 -18.08
N SER A 522 8.34 -20.51 -17.42
CA SER A 522 8.04 -21.97 -17.49
C SER A 522 9.14 -22.94 -16.98
N VAL A 523 8.91 -23.90 -16.05
CA VAL A 523 7.74 -24.31 -15.20
C VAL A 523 8.22 -25.03 -13.90
N MET A 524 7.32 -25.25 -12.93
CA MET A 524 7.29 -26.28 -11.85
C MET A 524 8.01 -25.94 -10.53
N ASN A 525 7.62 -26.44 -9.36
CA ASN A 525 6.36 -26.87 -8.70
C ASN A 525 6.82 -27.64 -7.44
N ALA A 526 6.27 -27.37 -6.27
CA ALA A 526 6.28 -28.31 -5.15
C ALA A 526 5.08 -28.02 -4.24
N SER A 527 4.35 -29.06 -3.86
CA SER A 527 3.13 -29.00 -3.04
C SER A 527 3.32 -29.87 -1.79
N ILE A 528 2.73 -29.44 -0.66
CA ILE A 528 2.38 -30.24 0.54
C ILE A 528 1.60 -29.27 1.47
N ALA A 529 0.53 -29.64 2.19
CA ALA A 529 -0.38 -30.79 2.10
C ALA A 529 -1.69 -30.47 2.88
N GLU A 530 -2.67 -31.36 2.79
CA GLU A 530 -3.87 -31.51 3.66
C GLU A 530 -4.98 -30.42 3.61
N ASP A 531 -6.23 -30.70 4.00
CA ASP A 531 -7.16 -31.79 3.63
C ASP A 531 -8.61 -31.33 3.99
N GLU A 532 -9.63 -32.17 3.71
CA GLU A 532 -11.05 -32.09 4.12
C GLU A 532 -11.98 -31.01 3.46
N PRO A 533 -13.25 -31.34 3.10
CA PRO A 533 -14.17 -30.43 2.41
C PRO A 533 -15.42 -30.01 3.22
N GLU A 534 -15.69 -28.70 3.33
CA GLU A 534 -17.01 -28.18 3.78
C GLU A 534 -17.82 -27.47 2.68
N SER A 535 -19.15 -27.52 2.87
CA SER A 535 -20.19 -27.07 1.93
C SER A 535 -20.25 -25.55 1.66
N PRO A 536 -20.88 -25.11 0.54
CA PRO A 536 -20.88 -23.72 0.12
C PRO A 536 -21.72 -22.83 1.04
N ARG A 537 -21.09 -21.81 1.63
CA ARG A 537 -21.80 -20.76 2.37
C ARG A 537 -22.28 -19.65 1.44
N SER A 538 -23.41 -19.05 1.82
CA SER A 538 -24.15 -18.03 1.07
C SER A 538 -23.56 -16.63 1.27
N ASP A 539 -23.33 -15.89 0.19
CA ASP A 539 -23.00 -14.45 0.22
C ASP A 539 -24.27 -13.60 0.48
N GLU A 540 -24.63 -13.35 1.73
CA GLU A 540 -25.76 -12.49 2.15
C GLU A 540 -25.41 -11.58 3.35
N GLU A 541 -24.24 -10.91 3.33
CA GLU A 541 -23.91 -9.83 4.30
C GLU A 541 -23.26 -8.61 3.60
N ASP A 542 -24.09 -7.66 3.14
CA ASP A 542 -23.72 -6.24 2.98
C ASP A 542 -24.98 -5.39 2.64
N CYS A 543 -25.89 -5.22 3.61
CA CYS A 543 -27.21 -4.59 3.42
C CYS A 543 -27.51 -3.36 4.30
N ASP A 544 -26.50 -2.60 4.72
CA ASP A 544 -26.67 -1.36 5.53
C ASP A 544 -26.17 -0.08 4.84
N ARG A 545 -26.57 0.11 3.57
CA ARG A 545 -26.50 1.42 2.91
C ARG A 545 -27.84 1.74 2.23
N PRO A 546 -28.40 2.96 2.39
CA PRO A 546 -29.62 3.35 1.69
C PRO A 546 -29.40 3.33 0.17
N LEU A 547 -30.11 2.42 -0.51
CA LEU A 547 -30.03 2.25 -1.96
C LEU A 547 -30.48 3.52 -2.70
N THR A 548 -29.76 3.85 -3.78
CA THR A 548 -30.18 4.91 -4.68
C THR A 548 -31.41 4.50 -5.48
N ARG A 549 -32.19 5.49 -5.96
CA ARG A 549 -33.38 5.26 -6.79
C ARG A 549 -33.10 4.40 -8.03
N ILE A 550 -31.88 4.48 -8.58
CA ILE A 550 -31.44 3.73 -9.76
C ILE A 550 -31.18 2.25 -9.40
N GLU A 551 -30.59 1.97 -8.23
CA GLU A 551 -30.37 0.60 -7.74
C GLU A 551 -31.69 -0.08 -7.39
N LEU A 552 -32.63 0.64 -6.76
CA LEU A 552 -33.97 0.14 -6.49
C LEU A 552 -34.70 -0.22 -7.78
N GLN A 553 -34.60 0.62 -8.82
CA GLN A 553 -35.21 0.37 -10.13
C GLN A 553 -34.56 -0.83 -10.85
N LYS A 554 -33.23 -1.01 -10.75
CA LYS A 554 -32.55 -2.21 -11.27
C LYS A 554 -32.95 -3.48 -10.53
N ARG A 555 -33.08 -3.45 -9.19
CA ARG A 555 -33.49 -4.61 -8.37
C ARG A 555 -34.93 -5.00 -8.67
N ALA A 556 -35.83 -4.02 -8.84
CA ALA A 556 -37.20 -4.24 -9.29
C ALA A 556 -37.28 -4.84 -10.71
N ALA A 557 -36.51 -4.31 -11.68
CA ALA A 557 -36.46 -4.84 -13.04
C ALA A 557 -35.93 -6.29 -13.09
N LYS A 558 -34.93 -6.63 -12.25
CA LYS A 558 -34.40 -8.00 -12.14
C LYS A 558 -35.43 -8.98 -11.55
N SER A 559 -36.24 -8.53 -10.58
CA SER A 559 -37.37 -9.30 -10.04
C SER A 559 -38.46 -9.56 -11.09
N PHE A 560 -38.85 -8.54 -11.86
CA PHE A 560 -39.81 -8.69 -12.96
C PHE A 560 -39.31 -9.64 -14.07
N ALA A 561 -38.02 -9.57 -14.43
CA ALA A 561 -37.42 -10.50 -15.38
C ALA A 561 -37.42 -11.96 -14.88
N SER A 562 -37.17 -12.16 -13.58
CA SER A 562 -37.24 -13.49 -12.94
C SER A 562 -38.65 -14.10 -12.99
N LEU A 563 -39.70 -13.29 -12.88
CA LEU A 563 -41.09 -13.75 -12.93
C LEU A 563 -41.57 -14.11 -14.35
N GLN A 564 -40.92 -13.61 -15.40
CA GLN A 564 -41.26 -13.94 -16.80
C GLN A 564 -40.54 -15.21 -17.33
N ALA A 565 -39.56 -15.75 -16.60
CA ALA A 565 -38.72 -16.85 -17.06
C ALA A 565 -39.22 -18.27 -16.71
N SER A 566 -40.36 -18.41 -16.02
CA SER A 566 -40.93 -19.71 -15.65
C SER A 566 -41.70 -20.35 -16.82
N PRO A 567 -41.35 -21.56 -17.30
CA PRO A 567 -41.94 -22.15 -18.50
C PRO A 567 -43.34 -22.75 -18.27
N LYS A 568 -44.10 -22.83 -19.37
CA LYS A 568 -45.52 -23.19 -19.42
C LYS A 568 -45.80 -24.67 -19.11
N LEU A 569 -46.91 -24.90 -18.39
CA LEU A 569 -47.57 -26.19 -18.22
C LEU A 569 -47.91 -26.85 -19.56
N GLN A 570 -47.74 -28.18 -19.68
CA GLN A 570 -48.27 -28.97 -20.80
C GLN A 570 -49.63 -29.61 -20.47
N PRO A 571 -50.53 -29.80 -21.46
CA PRO A 571 -51.86 -30.33 -21.22
C PRO A 571 -51.89 -31.86 -21.10
N ILE A 572 -52.82 -32.33 -20.26
CA ILE A 572 -53.05 -33.73 -19.91
C ILE A 572 -53.56 -34.53 -21.13
N ARG A 573 -52.90 -35.65 -21.45
CA ARG A 573 -53.40 -36.66 -22.40
C ARG A 573 -53.93 -37.88 -21.66
N THR A 574 -55.24 -38.03 -21.63
CA THR A 574 -55.94 -39.15 -21.00
C THR A 574 -55.81 -40.45 -21.82
N LYS A 575 -55.65 -41.58 -21.13
CA LYS A 575 -56.01 -42.93 -21.61
C LYS A 575 -56.68 -43.70 -20.46
N PRO A 576 -57.75 -44.49 -20.73
CA PRO A 576 -58.54 -45.11 -19.67
C PRO A 576 -57.92 -46.41 -19.17
N VAL A 577 -57.96 -46.64 -17.85
CA VAL A 577 -57.68 -47.93 -17.23
C VAL A 577 -58.99 -48.62 -16.89
N LEU A 578 -59.12 -49.88 -17.31
CA LEU A 578 -60.29 -50.73 -17.07
C LEU A 578 -60.40 -51.12 -15.58
N SER A 579 -61.55 -50.81 -14.98
CA SER A 579 -61.89 -51.27 -13.63
C SER A 579 -62.46 -52.70 -13.65
N LYS A 580 -61.90 -53.59 -12.83
CA LYS A 580 -62.52 -54.89 -12.51
C LYS A 580 -62.33 -55.22 -11.03
N LYS A 581 -63.45 -55.17 -10.28
CA LYS A 581 -63.80 -56.05 -9.14
C LYS A 581 -62.91 -55.92 -7.87
N LYS A 582 -63.41 -56.12 -6.64
CA LYS A 582 -64.78 -56.15 -6.06
C LYS A 582 -64.60 -56.27 -4.53
N LYS A 583 -65.49 -55.64 -3.74
CA LYS A 583 -65.71 -55.89 -2.29
C LYS A 583 -64.51 -55.52 -1.39
N HIS A 584 -64.69 -55.16 -0.12
CA HIS A 584 -65.90 -55.20 0.71
C HIS A 584 -66.41 -53.81 1.10
#